data_AF-A0A3M9ZHF5-F1
#
_entry.id   AF-A0A3M9ZHF5-F1
#
_cell.length_a   1.000
_cell.length_b   1.000
_cell.length_c   1.000
_cell.angle_alpha   90.00
_cell.angle_beta   90.00
_cell.angle_gamma   90.00
#
_symmetry.space_group_name_H-M   'P 1'
#
loop_
_entity.id
_entity.type
_entity.pdbx_description
1 polymer ?
#
loop_
_entity_poly.entity_id
_entity_poly.type
_entity_poly.pdbx_seq_one_letter_code
_entity_poly.pdbx_strand_id
1 'polypeptide(L)'
;MGHIMRGGRMLCIPMDHGISNGPIRGLEDPRGVIAECDGHGLTCVIINKGIVRALPAPPSAGILVHFSASTSLSPYPNRKMITGSVEEAVRIGADGVSLHINVGGKEEPEMLEQLGTVADACDEWGMPLLAMMYPRGENIADAHDPETVA
;
A
#
# COMPACT_ATOMS: atom_id res chain seq x y z
N MET A 1 -15.94 1.00 6.41
CA MET A 1 -14.90 0.30 7.22
C MET A 1 -15.18 -1.18 7.52
N GLY A 2 -16.38 -1.72 7.29
CA GLY A 2 -16.71 -3.12 7.65
C GLY A 2 -15.97 -4.24 6.89
N HIS A 3 -15.25 -3.91 5.81
CA HIS A 3 -14.56 -4.90 4.96
C HIS A 3 -13.06 -5.04 5.27
N ILE A 4 -12.41 -4.06 5.90
CA ILE A 4 -10.95 -4.09 6.16
C ILE A 4 -10.59 -4.52 7.59
N MET A 5 -11.55 -4.48 8.52
CA MET A 5 -11.36 -4.86 9.92
C MET A 5 -12.50 -5.76 10.40
N ARG A 6 -12.20 -6.66 11.35
CA ARG A 6 -13.18 -7.51 12.03
C ARG A 6 -13.00 -7.39 13.54
N GLY A 7 -14.05 -6.95 14.24
CA GLY A 7 -14.01 -6.76 15.70
C GLY A 7 -12.92 -5.77 16.16
N GLY A 8 -12.66 -4.73 15.37
CA GLY A 8 -11.62 -3.74 15.64
C GLY A 8 -10.19 -4.23 15.39
N ARG A 9 -10.00 -5.40 14.77
CA ARG A 9 -8.68 -5.96 14.43
C ARG A 9 -8.53 -6.13 12.93
N MET A 10 -7.29 -6.06 12.47
CA MET A 10 -6.91 -6.23 11.06
C MET A 10 -5.93 -7.40 10.96
N LEU A 11 -6.20 -8.31 10.02
CA LEU A 11 -5.23 -9.31 9.56
C LEU A 11 -5.05 -9.05 8.06
N CYS A 12 -3.89 -8.49 7.71
CA CYS A 12 -3.63 -8.00 6.37
C CYS A 12 -2.40 -8.64 5.77
N ILE A 13 -2.48 -9.01 4.49
CA ILE A 13 -1.34 -9.50 3.71
C ILE A 13 -0.93 -8.42 2.69
N PRO A 14 0.24 -7.78 2.84
CA PRO A 14 0.77 -6.87 1.84
C PRO A 14 1.42 -7.63 0.67
N MET A 15 1.04 -7.27 -0.56
CA MET A 15 1.50 -7.87 -1.81
C MET A 15 1.78 -6.80 -2.89
N ASP A 16 2.10 -5.58 -2.47
CA ASP A 16 2.44 -4.41 -3.29
C ASP A 16 3.89 -4.40 -3.81
N HIS A 17 4.68 -5.40 -3.40
CA HIS A 17 6.14 -5.38 -3.55
C HIS A 17 6.58 -5.55 -5.00
N GLY A 18 5.77 -6.19 -5.85
CA GLY A 18 6.13 -6.58 -7.21
C GLY A 18 6.58 -5.41 -8.08
N ILE A 19 5.96 -4.24 -7.93
CA ILE A 19 6.35 -3.05 -8.69
C ILE A 19 7.70 -2.49 -8.24
N SER A 20 8.01 -2.57 -6.93
CA SER A 20 9.22 -1.99 -6.37
C SER A 20 10.44 -2.91 -6.50
N ASN A 21 10.23 -4.19 -6.21
CA ASN A 21 11.31 -5.16 -6.03
C ASN A 21 11.40 -6.19 -7.17
N GLY A 22 10.43 -6.20 -8.08
CA GLY A 22 10.29 -7.27 -9.07
C GLY A 22 9.63 -8.52 -8.45
N PRO A 23 9.71 -9.68 -9.13
CA PRO A 23 9.13 -10.93 -8.65
C PRO A 23 9.68 -11.31 -7.28
N ILE A 24 8.78 -11.47 -6.29
CA ILE A 24 9.11 -11.93 -4.95
C ILE A 24 8.77 -13.41 -4.85
N ARG A 25 9.72 -14.22 -4.35
CA ARG A 25 9.51 -15.65 -4.13
C ARG A 25 8.29 -15.89 -3.24
N GLY A 26 7.33 -16.67 -3.71
CA GLY A 26 6.07 -16.98 -3.02
C GLY A 26 4.94 -15.99 -3.28
N LEU A 27 5.21 -14.87 -3.95
CA LEU A 27 4.20 -13.86 -4.33
C LEU A 27 4.21 -13.60 -5.85
N GLU A 28 4.69 -14.55 -6.64
CA GLU A 28 4.70 -14.46 -8.11
C GLU A 28 3.28 -14.47 -8.69
N ASP A 29 2.33 -15.12 -8.01
CA ASP A 29 0.90 -15.05 -8.32
C ASP A 29 0.08 -14.56 -7.11
N PRO A 30 0.01 -13.24 -6.88
CA PRO A 30 -0.77 -12.68 -5.79
C PRO A 30 -2.25 -13.08 -5.82
N ARG A 31 -2.80 -13.38 -7.00
CA ARG A 31 -4.21 -13.78 -7.14
C ARG A 31 -4.46 -15.17 -6.57
N GLY A 32 -3.54 -16.12 -6.81
CA GLY A 32 -3.56 -17.44 -6.19
C GLY A 32 -3.47 -17.35 -4.67
N VAL A 33 -2.53 -16.54 -4.16
CA VAL A 33 -2.38 -16.31 -2.72
C VAL A 33 -3.64 -15.71 -2.10
N ILE A 34 -4.27 -14.73 -2.74
CA ILE A 34 -5.56 -14.17 -2.31
C ILE A 34 -6.61 -15.28 -2.23
N ALA A 35 -6.75 -16.08 -3.29
CA ALA A 35 -7.76 -17.14 -3.34
C ALA A 35 -7.56 -18.21 -2.27
N GLU A 36 -6.31 -18.58 -1.96
CA GLU A 36 -5.99 -19.55 -0.90
C GLU A 36 -6.29 -19.01 0.51
N CYS A 37 -6.14 -17.70 0.73
CA CYS A 37 -6.36 -17.07 2.03
C CYS A 37 -7.80 -16.59 2.25
N ASP A 38 -8.57 -16.41 1.19
CA ASP A 38 -9.92 -15.85 1.27
C ASP A 38 -10.84 -16.74 2.11
N GLY A 39 -11.63 -16.14 3.00
CA GLY A 39 -12.47 -16.87 3.95
C GLY A 39 -11.74 -17.53 5.13
N HIS A 40 -10.40 -17.53 5.17
CA HIS A 40 -9.60 -18.12 6.28
C HIS A 40 -9.23 -17.12 7.39
N GLY A 41 -10.02 -16.05 7.55
CA GLY A 41 -9.83 -15.04 8.60
C GLY A 41 -9.03 -13.80 8.17
N LEU A 42 -8.55 -13.78 6.92
CA LEU A 42 -7.99 -12.59 6.28
C LEU A 42 -9.03 -11.46 6.28
N THR A 43 -8.66 -10.28 6.78
CA THR A 43 -9.56 -9.12 6.73
C THR A 43 -9.32 -8.29 5.50
N CYS A 44 -8.07 -8.16 5.04
CA CYS A 44 -7.77 -7.37 3.84
C CYS A 44 -6.42 -7.72 3.20
N VAL A 45 -6.22 -7.18 2.01
CA VAL A 45 -4.96 -7.25 1.27
C VAL A 45 -4.52 -5.87 0.81
N ILE A 46 -3.21 -5.65 0.71
CA ILE A 46 -2.65 -4.46 0.06
C ILE A 46 -2.07 -4.87 -1.28
N ILE A 47 -2.61 -4.35 -2.37
CA ILE A 47 -2.23 -4.74 -3.74
C ILE A 47 -2.24 -3.54 -4.69
N ASN A 48 -1.41 -3.59 -5.74
CA ASN A 48 -1.44 -2.55 -6.77
C ASN A 48 -2.67 -2.70 -7.67
N LYS A 49 -3.12 -1.60 -8.28
CA LYS A 49 -4.29 -1.57 -9.18
C LYS A 49 -4.26 -2.58 -10.33
N GLY A 50 -3.08 -2.96 -10.81
CA GLY A 50 -2.96 -4.00 -11.84
C GLY A 50 -3.48 -5.36 -11.37
N ILE A 51 -3.18 -5.73 -10.11
CA ILE A 51 -3.65 -6.96 -9.49
C ILE A 51 -5.16 -6.87 -9.26
N VAL A 52 -5.66 -5.75 -8.73
CA VAL A 52 -7.10 -5.52 -8.51
C VAL A 52 -7.90 -5.78 -9.78
N ARG A 53 -7.45 -5.23 -10.92
CA ARG A 53 -8.10 -5.38 -12.23
C ARG A 53 -7.99 -6.80 -12.81
N ALA A 54 -7.00 -7.57 -12.39
CA ALA A 54 -6.73 -8.91 -12.88
C ALA A 54 -7.38 -10.01 -12.02
N LEU A 55 -8.05 -9.65 -10.92
CA LEU A 55 -8.79 -10.59 -10.10
C LEU A 55 -9.99 -11.13 -10.90
N PRO A 56 -10.23 -12.45 -10.89
CA PRO A 56 -11.37 -13.05 -11.60
C PRO A 56 -12.71 -12.69 -10.96
N ALA A 57 -12.71 -12.42 -9.65
CA ALA A 57 -13.84 -11.94 -8.86
C ALA A 57 -13.33 -11.15 -7.66
N PRO A 58 -14.14 -10.24 -7.08
CA PRO A 58 -13.81 -9.59 -5.81
C PRO A 58 -13.65 -10.63 -4.67
N PRO A 59 -12.60 -10.57 -3.85
CA PRO A 59 -12.44 -11.42 -2.68
C PRO A 59 -13.42 -11.02 -1.58
N SER A 60 -13.61 -11.90 -0.59
CA SER A 60 -14.37 -11.55 0.62
C SER A 60 -13.61 -10.60 1.56
N ALA A 61 -12.28 -10.64 1.51
CA ALA A 61 -11.40 -9.71 2.20
C ALA A 61 -11.42 -8.31 1.56
N GLY A 62 -11.28 -7.25 2.36
CA GLY A 62 -11.20 -5.88 1.84
C GLY A 62 -9.93 -5.62 1.03
N ILE A 63 -10.00 -4.67 0.10
CA ILE A 63 -8.87 -4.28 -0.76
C ILE A 63 -8.37 -2.89 -0.37
N LEU A 64 -7.13 -2.80 0.07
CA LEU A 64 -6.38 -1.54 0.14
C LEU A 64 -5.53 -1.40 -1.14
N VAL A 65 -5.93 -0.53 -2.06
CA VAL A 65 -5.16 -0.33 -3.30
C VAL A 65 -3.92 0.53 -3.01
N HIS A 66 -2.75 0.01 -3.38
CA HIS A 66 -1.48 0.70 -3.17
C HIS A 66 -1.14 1.64 -4.34
N PHE A 67 -0.98 2.93 -4.04
CA PHE A 67 -0.82 4.00 -5.04
C PHE A 67 0.50 4.78 -4.99
N SER A 68 1.53 4.25 -4.35
CA SER A 68 2.89 4.81 -4.44
C SER A 68 3.87 3.78 -4.98
N ALA A 69 4.80 4.19 -5.84
CA ALA A 69 5.82 3.28 -6.36
C ALA A 69 7.13 3.97 -6.70
N SER A 70 8.19 3.19 -6.61
CA SER A 70 9.52 3.43 -7.16
C SER A 70 10.15 2.06 -7.34
N THR A 71 11.04 1.89 -8.32
CA THR A 71 11.66 0.60 -8.59
C THR A 71 13.08 0.55 -8.04
N SER A 72 13.54 -0.63 -7.67
CA SER A 72 14.95 -0.90 -7.31
C SER A 72 15.94 -0.64 -8.45
N LEU A 73 15.44 -0.57 -9.69
CA LEU A 73 16.24 -0.24 -10.88
C LEU A 73 16.38 1.27 -11.11
N SER A 74 15.61 2.09 -10.40
CA SER A 74 15.68 3.54 -10.48
C SER A 74 17.01 4.05 -9.90
N PRO A 75 17.60 5.12 -10.43
CA PRO A 75 18.66 5.85 -9.73
C PRO A 75 18.16 6.50 -8.41
N TYR A 76 16.84 6.58 -8.21
CA TYR A 76 16.20 7.10 -7.01
C TYR A 76 15.19 6.07 -6.46
N PRO A 77 15.65 4.93 -5.91
CA PRO A 77 14.77 3.84 -5.47
C PRO A 77 13.94 4.19 -4.24
N ASN A 78 14.31 5.23 -3.49
CA ASN A 78 13.55 5.71 -2.32
C ASN A 78 12.53 6.81 -2.66
N ARG A 79 12.57 7.37 -3.87
CA ARG A 79 11.63 8.41 -4.32
C ARG A 79 10.33 7.80 -4.79
N LYS A 80 9.38 7.55 -3.87
CA LYS A 80 8.07 7.00 -4.20
C LYS A 80 7.23 8.07 -4.89
N MET A 81 6.61 7.71 -6.01
CA MET A 81 5.73 8.57 -6.81
C MET A 81 4.30 8.07 -6.72
N ILE A 82 3.34 8.99 -6.77
CA ILE A 82 1.92 8.64 -6.90
C ILE A 82 1.65 7.95 -8.24
N THR A 83 0.90 6.85 -8.17
CA THR A 83 0.57 6.00 -9.32
C THR A 83 -0.93 5.89 -9.57
N GLY A 84 -1.78 6.53 -8.77
CA GLY A 84 -3.23 6.51 -8.93
C GLY A 84 -3.91 7.62 -8.14
N SER A 85 -5.24 7.61 -8.10
CA SER A 85 -6.04 8.62 -7.39
C SER A 85 -7.15 7.97 -6.58
N VAL A 86 -7.69 8.68 -5.59
CA VAL A 86 -8.78 8.17 -4.73
C VAL A 86 -10.01 7.83 -5.57
N GLU A 87 -10.31 8.61 -6.61
CA GLU A 87 -11.40 8.32 -7.55
C GLU A 87 -11.13 7.05 -8.36
N GLU A 88 -9.86 6.75 -8.68
CA GLU A 88 -9.50 5.45 -9.27
C GLU A 88 -9.78 4.32 -8.28
N ALA A 89 -9.43 4.47 -7.00
CA ALA A 89 -9.74 3.47 -5.96
C ALA A 89 -11.24 3.17 -5.90
N VAL A 90 -12.07 4.22 -5.89
CA VAL A 90 -13.54 4.09 -5.91
C VAL A 90 -14.01 3.35 -7.16
N ARG A 91 -13.52 3.73 -8.36
CA ARG A 91 -13.92 3.11 -9.63
C ARG A 91 -13.57 1.63 -9.73
N ILE A 92 -12.47 1.19 -9.11
CA ILE A 92 -12.05 -0.22 -9.13
C ILE A 92 -12.62 -1.03 -7.96
N GLY A 93 -13.46 -0.42 -7.12
CA GLY A 93 -14.10 -1.10 -5.99
C GLY A 93 -13.15 -1.42 -4.84
N ALA A 94 -12.10 -0.61 -4.62
CA ALA A 94 -11.25 -0.74 -3.44
C ALA A 94 -11.94 -0.21 -2.17
N ASP A 95 -11.60 -0.78 -1.02
CA ASP A 95 -12.11 -0.39 0.30
C ASP A 95 -11.25 0.66 1.02
N GLY A 96 -10.08 0.97 0.47
CA GLY A 96 -9.16 1.97 0.99
C GLY A 96 -7.97 2.18 0.05
N VAL A 97 -7.20 3.24 0.34
CA VAL A 97 -5.96 3.59 -0.35
C VAL A 97 -4.78 3.34 0.58
N SER A 98 -3.67 2.88 0.02
CA SER A 98 -2.40 2.74 0.74
C SER A 98 -1.29 3.51 0.02
N LEU A 99 -0.45 4.19 0.81
CA LEU A 99 0.76 4.87 0.36
C LEU A 99 1.98 4.41 1.17
N HIS A 100 3.16 4.53 0.57
CA HIS A 100 4.47 4.24 1.13
C HIS A 100 5.27 5.53 1.14
N ILE A 101 5.69 5.95 2.33
CA ILE A 101 6.48 7.15 2.53
C ILE A 101 7.81 6.75 3.16
N ASN A 102 8.91 7.12 2.49
CA ASN A 102 10.23 6.99 3.08
C ASN A 102 10.56 8.28 3.83
N VAL A 103 10.74 8.18 5.15
CA VAL A 103 11.08 9.31 6.02
C VAL A 103 12.59 9.41 6.24
N GLY A 104 13.06 10.63 6.49
CA GLY A 104 14.47 10.98 6.71
C GLY A 104 15.33 11.10 5.44
N GLY A 105 14.74 10.97 4.26
CA GLY A 105 15.42 11.05 2.95
C GLY A 105 15.27 12.40 2.26
N LYS A 106 16.10 12.66 1.25
CA LYS A 106 16.09 13.91 0.47
C LYS A 106 14.74 14.19 -0.19
N GLU A 107 14.03 13.14 -0.61
CA GLU A 107 12.73 13.24 -1.29
C GLU A 107 11.54 13.17 -0.34
N GLU A 108 11.76 13.08 0.98
CA GLU A 108 10.69 13.07 1.99
C GLU A 108 9.71 14.24 1.84
N PRO A 109 10.14 15.52 1.65
CA PRO A 109 9.19 16.62 1.53
C PRO A 109 8.19 16.45 0.39
N GLU A 110 8.63 15.90 -0.75
CA GLU A 110 7.76 15.59 -1.89
C GLU A 110 6.77 14.48 -1.54
N MET A 111 7.22 13.41 -0.89
CA MET A 111 6.34 12.32 -0.49
C MET A 111 5.33 12.74 0.59
N LEU A 112 5.70 13.65 1.51
CA LEU A 112 4.79 14.21 2.50
C LEU A 112 3.73 15.12 1.88
N GLU A 113 4.09 15.94 0.88
CA GLU A 113 3.13 16.73 0.12
C GLU A 113 2.13 15.84 -0.63
N GLN A 114 2.63 14.77 -1.26
CA GLN A 114 1.79 13.75 -1.91
C GLN A 114 0.86 13.05 -0.91
N LEU A 115 1.36 12.69 0.28
CA LEU A 115 0.54 12.10 1.35
C LEU A 115 -0.59 13.05 1.75
N GLY A 116 -0.30 14.33 1.98
CA GLY A 116 -1.31 15.33 2.35
C GLY A 116 -2.39 15.48 1.27
N THR A 117 -1.98 15.56 0.00
CA THR A 117 -2.92 15.67 -1.12
C THR A 117 -3.85 14.45 -1.21
N VAL A 118 -3.31 13.24 -1.04
CA VAL A 118 -4.14 12.02 -1.05
C VAL A 118 -5.00 11.91 0.20
N ALA A 119 -4.51 12.36 1.36
CA ALA A 119 -5.28 12.38 2.60
C ALA A 119 -6.53 13.28 2.49
N ASP A 120 -6.38 14.48 1.93
CA ASP A 120 -7.51 15.39 1.69
C ASP A 120 -8.54 14.77 0.74
N ALA A 121 -8.08 14.13 -0.35
CA ALA A 121 -8.96 13.41 -1.27
C ALA A 121 -9.62 12.19 -0.60
N CYS A 122 -8.91 11.48 0.28
CA CYS A 122 -9.47 10.37 1.04
C CYS A 122 -10.58 10.84 1.97
N ASP A 123 -10.40 11.97 2.66
CA ASP A 123 -11.42 12.57 3.51
C ASP A 123 -12.66 12.99 2.70
N GLU A 124 -12.44 13.70 1.58
CA GLU A 124 -13.51 14.16 0.67
C GLU A 124 -14.40 12.99 0.18
N TRP A 125 -13.79 11.86 -0.16
CA TRP A 125 -14.49 10.69 -0.69
C TRP A 125 -14.90 9.67 0.38
N GLY A 126 -14.61 9.93 1.66
CA GLY A 126 -14.88 8.99 2.76
C GLY A 126 -14.10 7.68 2.65
N MET A 127 -12.92 7.71 2.03
CA MET A 127 -12.09 6.55 1.74
C MET A 127 -11.00 6.37 2.82
N PRO A 128 -10.89 5.21 3.49
CA PRO A 128 -9.80 4.94 4.41
C PRO A 128 -8.41 5.08 3.75
N LEU A 129 -7.48 5.71 4.46
CA LEU A 129 -6.07 5.83 4.05
C LEU A 129 -5.17 5.05 5.02
N LEU A 130 -4.30 4.21 4.46
CA LEU A 130 -3.21 3.55 5.17
C LEU A 130 -1.87 4.14 4.71
N ALA A 131 -1.24 4.96 5.56
CA ALA A 131 0.12 5.44 5.35
C ALA A 131 1.13 4.43 5.92
N MET A 132 1.94 3.83 5.05
CA MET A 132 3.06 2.97 5.42
C MET A 132 4.33 3.82 5.48
N MET A 133 4.75 4.16 6.69
CA MET A 133 5.87 5.06 6.94
C MET A 133 7.12 4.22 7.26
N TYR A 134 8.22 4.45 6.54
CA TYR A 134 9.47 3.71 6.75
C TYR A 134 10.66 4.67 6.88
N PRO A 135 11.47 4.57 7.93
CA PRO A 135 12.70 5.34 8.03
C PRO A 135 13.73 4.81 7.03
N ARG A 136 13.93 5.55 5.94
CA ARG A 136 14.78 5.14 4.80
C ARG A 136 15.40 6.34 4.10
N GLY A 137 16.32 7.00 4.79
CA GLY A 137 17.02 8.14 4.26
C GLY A 137 18.48 8.21 4.71
N GLU A 138 19.21 9.19 4.16
CA GLU A 138 20.63 9.40 4.44
C GLU A 138 20.91 9.68 5.92
N ASN A 139 19.90 10.18 6.65
CA ASN A 139 19.98 10.48 8.08
C ASN A 139 19.53 9.31 8.97
N ILE A 140 19.18 8.16 8.40
CA ILE A 140 18.73 6.98 9.14
C ILE A 140 19.92 6.02 9.30
N ALA A 141 20.48 5.96 10.51
CA ALA A 141 21.58 5.05 10.83
C ALA A 141 21.11 3.59 10.93
N ASP A 142 19.94 3.36 11.52
CA ASP A 142 19.30 2.06 11.63
C ASP A 142 17.79 2.20 11.41
N ALA A 143 17.28 1.56 10.35
CA ALA A 143 15.87 1.58 9.99
C ALA A 143 14.99 0.72 10.93
N HIS A 144 15.61 0.00 11.86
CA HIS A 144 14.96 -0.86 12.85
C HIS A 144 15.09 -0.34 14.29
N ASP A 145 15.75 0.81 14.49
CA ASP A 145 15.84 1.45 15.81
C ASP A 145 14.43 1.83 16.30
N PRO A 146 13.99 1.35 17.48
CA PRO A 146 12.70 1.70 18.06
C PRO A 146 12.46 3.20 18.16
N GLU A 147 13.48 4.00 18.46
CA GLU A 147 13.35 5.47 18.59
C GLU A 147 13.15 6.16 17.22
N THR A 148 13.51 5.47 16.13
CA THR A 148 13.32 5.96 14.76
C THR A 148 11.99 5.50 14.17
N VAL A 149 11.44 4.38 14.64
CA VAL A 149 10.21 3.77 14.12
C VAL A 149 8.96 4.20 14.92
N ALA A 150 9.09 4.49 16.22
CA ALA A 150 7.98 4.72 17.15
C ALA A 150 7.53 6.18 17.28
#